data_AF-A0A821A0T4-F1
#
_entry.id   AF-A0A821A0T4-F1
#
_cell.length_a   1.000
_cell.length_b   1.000
_cell.length_c   1.000
_cell.angle_alpha   90.00
_cell.angle_beta   90.00
_cell.angle_gamma   90.00
#
_symmetry.space_group_name_H-M   'P 1'
#
loop_
_entity.id
_entity.type
_entity.pdbx_description
1 polymer ?
#
loop_
_entity_poly.entity_id
_entity_poly.type
_entity_poly.pdbx_seq_one_letter_code
_entity_poly.pdbx_strand_id
1 'polypeptide(L)'
;MILLFNACAQLRTKEALDLVKKISKQIPKSFYSNPHLLTSLLDALMKCGDVTHAESLFYSSKEKLLPMYGAMMKGINYFNIYDK
;
A
#
# COMPACT_ATOMS: atom_id res chain seq x y z
N MET A 1 8.84 10.22 -1.27
CA MET A 1 8.17 9.07 -0.62
C MET A 1 7.03 8.51 -1.47
N ILE A 2 6.04 9.33 -1.89
CA ILE A 2 4.98 8.91 -2.84
C ILE A 2 5.57 8.26 -4.12
N LEU A 3 6.54 8.92 -4.76
CA LEU A 3 7.18 8.40 -5.98
C LEU A 3 7.87 7.05 -5.76
N LEU A 4 8.48 6.85 -4.58
CA LEU A 4 9.14 5.59 -4.22
C LEU A 4 8.11 4.46 -4.08
N PHE A 5 6.98 4.72 -3.39
CA PHE A 5 5.91 3.73 -3.28
C PHE A 5 5.29 3.41 -4.63
N ASN A 6 5.03 4.42 -5.47
CA ASN A 6 4.55 4.19 -6.83
C ASN A 6 5.54 3.34 -7.65
N ALA A 7 6.85 3.58 -7.55
CA ALA A 7 7.84 2.76 -8.22
C ALA A 7 7.83 1.31 -7.70
N CYS A 8 7.81 1.11 -6.38
CA CYS A 8 7.75 -0.22 -5.76
C CYS A 8 6.49 -0.98 -6.21
N ALA A 9 5.35 -0.30 -6.24
CA ALA A 9 4.07 -0.82 -6.68
C ALA A 9 4.12 -1.35 -8.14
N GLN A 10 4.94 -0.76 -9.00
CA GLN A 10 5.10 -1.20 -10.38
C GLN A 10 6.05 -2.39 -10.51
N LEU A 11 7.06 -2.48 -9.65
CA LEU A 11 8.02 -3.59 -9.62
C LEU A 11 7.37 -4.90 -9.16
N ARG A 12 6.47 -4.85 -8.16
CA ARG A 12 5.75 -6.04 -7.66
C ARG A 12 6.65 -7.19 -7.20
N THR A 13 7.82 -6.86 -6.64
CA THR A 13 8.77 -7.87 -6.14
C THR A 13 8.81 -7.89 -4.61
N LYS A 14 9.37 -8.96 -4.05
CA LYS A 14 9.55 -9.10 -2.59
C LYS A 14 10.55 -8.08 -2.05
N GLU A 15 11.60 -7.76 -2.81
CA GLU A 15 12.59 -6.75 -2.45
C GLU A 15 11.95 -5.37 -2.38
N ALA A 16 11.02 -5.07 -3.29
CA ALA A 16 10.22 -3.85 -3.25
C ALA A 16 9.32 -3.82 -2.00
N LEU A 17 8.72 -4.95 -1.61
CA LEU A 17 7.94 -5.04 -0.37
C LEU A 17 8.80 -4.75 0.86
N ASP A 18 9.98 -5.34 0.95
CA ASP A 18 10.90 -5.16 2.08
C ASP A 18 11.32 -3.69 2.20
N LEU A 19 11.58 -3.02 1.06
CA LEU A 19 11.85 -1.59 1.02
C LEU A 19 10.64 -0.76 1.49
N VAL A 20 9.43 -1.06 0.99
CA VAL A 20 8.19 -0.38 1.40
C VAL A 20 8.01 -0.48 2.92
N LYS A 21 8.16 -1.67 3.50
CA LYS A 21 8.05 -1.92 4.95
C LYS A 21 9.14 -1.21 5.76
N LYS A 22 10.38 -1.21 5.25
CA LYS A 22 11.50 -0.54 5.92
C LYS A 22 11.30 0.97 5.96
N ILE A 23 10.84 1.56 4.86
CA ILE A 23 10.58 3.00 4.76
C ILE A 23 9.34 3.38 5.56
N SER A 24 8.25 2.60 5.50
CA SER A 24 7.01 2.92 6.23
C SER A 24 7.23 3.07 7.74
N LYS A 25 8.08 2.22 8.33
CA LYS A 25 8.47 2.32 9.75
C LYS A 25 9.24 3.60 10.12
N GLN A 26 9.86 4.27 9.15
CA GLN A 26 10.63 5.50 9.36
C GLN A 26 9.82 6.76 9.08
N ILE A 27 8.57 6.63 8.63
CA ILE A 27 7.71 7.77 8.33
C ILE A 27 7.23 8.42 9.63
N PRO A 28 7.38 9.75 9.80
CA PRO A 28 6.81 10.42 10.96
C PRO A 28 5.29 10.32 10.96
N LYS A 29 4.68 10.12 12.14
CA LYS A 29 3.21 9.93 12.27
C LYS A 29 2.38 11.05 11.62
N SER A 30 2.89 12.28 11.57
CA SER A 30 2.22 13.41 10.92
C SER A 30 1.94 13.19 9.43
N PHE A 31 2.76 12.40 8.75
CA PHE A 31 2.60 12.10 7.32
C PHE A 31 1.49 11.08 7.04
N TYR A 32 1.08 10.28 8.04
CA TYR A 32 -0.08 9.40 7.92
C TYR A 32 -1.39 10.17 7.83
N SER A 33 -1.40 11.47 8.08
CA SER A 33 -2.56 12.33 7.80
C SER A 33 -2.67 12.74 6.33
N ASN A 34 -1.65 12.47 5.49
CA ASN A 34 -1.69 12.80 4.07
C ASN A 34 -2.34 11.65 3.28
N PRO A 35 -3.56 11.83 2.76
CA PRO A 35 -4.30 10.74 2.12
C PRO A 35 -3.66 10.29 0.79
N HIS A 36 -2.93 11.16 0.09
CA HIS A 36 -2.18 10.77 -1.12
C HIS A 36 -0.98 9.87 -0.79
N LEU A 37 -0.27 10.17 0.31
CA LEU A 37 0.81 9.31 0.78
C LEU A 37 0.27 7.95 1.20
N LEU A 38 -0.80 7.92 1.99
CA LEU A 38 -1.46 6.69 2.39
C LEU A 38 -1.93 5.87 1.19
N THR A 39 -2.52 6.51 0.19
CA THR A 39 -2.95 5.87 -1.05
C THR A 39 -1.76 5.18 -1.75
N SER A 40 -0.63 5.89 -1.91
CA SER A 40 0.54 5.32 -2.57
C SER A 40 1.17 4.16 -1.78
N LEU A 41 1.20 4.27 -0.44
CA LEU A 41 1.70 3.21 0.44
C LEU A 41 0.78 1.98 0.39
N LEU A 42 -0.54 2.19 0.43
CA LEU A 42 -1.54 1.13 0.32
C LEU A 42 -1.43 0.41 -1.02
N ASP A 43 -1.34 1.13 -2.15
CA ASP A 43 -1.19 0.52 -3.48
C ASP A 43 0.10 -0.31 -3.59
N ALA A 44 1.20 0.17 -3.01
CA ALA A 44 2.46 -0.56 -2.96
C ALA A 44 2.37 -1.83 -2.09
N LEU A 45 1.76 -1.74 -0.91
CA LEU A 45 1.55 -2.90 -0.03
C LEU A 45 0.68 -3.96 -0.71
N MET A 46 -0.44 -3.56 -1.32
CA MET A 46 -1.33 -4.46 -2.07
C MET A 46 -0.62 -5.16 -3.21
N LYS A 47 0.06 -4.40 -4.08
CA LYS A 47 0.69 -4.95 -5.29
C LYS A 47 1.96 -5.76 -5.02
N CYS A 48 2.67 -5.46 -3.93
CA CYS A 48 3.83 -6.25 -3.51
C CYS A 48 3.47 -7.41 -2.57
N GLY A 49 2.20 -7.57 -2.20
CA GLY A 49 1.68 -8.78 -1.56
C GLY A 49 1.50 -8.75 -0.03
N ASP A 50 1.60 -7.60 0.63
CA ASP A 50 1.21 -7.48 2.05
C ASP A 50 -0.19 -6.87 2.18
N VAL A 51 -1.18 -7.72 1.85
CA VAL A 51 -2.60 -7.38 1.87
C VAL A 51 -3.06 -7.02 3.29
N THR A 52 -2.61 -7.76 4.31
CA THR A 52 -3.01 -7.52 5.70
C THR A 52 -2.61 -6.13 6.20
N HIS A 53 -1.38 -5.67 5.91
CA HIS A 53 -0.99 -4.30 6.26
C HIS A 53 -1.75 -3.27 5.44
N ALA A 54 -2.01 -3.53 4.16
CA ALA A 54 -2.79 -2.61 3.33
C ALA A 54 -4.22 -2.43 3.86
N GLU A 55 -4.87 -3.52 4.28
CA GLU A 55 -6.18 -3.52 4.92
C GLU A 55 -6.15 -2.72 6.23
N SER A 56 -5.20 -3.01 7.11
CA SER A 56 -5.04 -2.27 8.36
C SER A 56 -4.87 -0.77 8.12
N LEU A 57 -4.09 -0.39 7.10
CA LEU A 57 -3.88 1.00 6.72
C LEU A 57 -5.17 1.65 6.17
N PHE A 58 -5.91 0.92 5.35
CA PHE A 58 -7.19 1.37 4.80
C PHE A 58 -8.20 1.64 5.91
N TYR A 59 -8.43 0.67 6.79
CA TYR A 59 -9.43 0.78 7.85
C TYR A 59 -9.07 1.83 8.90
N SER A 60 -7.79 1.98 9.23
CA SER A 60 -7.31 3.01 10.17
C SER A 60 -7.29 4.44 9.59
N SER A 61 -7.34 4.60 8.25
CA SER A 61 -7.34 5.92 7.63
C SER A 61 -8.63 6.68 7.92
N LYS A 62 -8.51 7.89 8.46
CA LYS A 62 -9.64 8.80 8.73
C LYS A 62 -10.30 9.29 7.44
N GLU A 63 -9.49 9.57 6.42
CA GLU A 63 -9.93 10.01 5.10
C GLU A 63 -9.59 8.93 4.08
N LYS A 64 -10.58 8.51 3.28
CA LYS A 64 -10.41 7.49 2.25
C LYS A 64 -10.70 8.10 0.89
N LEU A 65 -9.68 8.19 0.05
CA LEU A 65 -9.85 8.68 -1.32
C LEU A 65 -10.33 7.57 -2.24
N LEU A 66 -11.01 7.93 -3.33
CA LEU A 66 -11.47 7.00 -4.35
C LEU A 66 -10.37 6.02 -4.85
N PRO A 67 -9.12 6.46 -5.09
CA PRO A 67 -8.05 5.54 -5.49
C PRO A 67 -7.71 4.47 -4.44
N MET A 68 -7.95 4.71 -3.15
CA MET A 68 -7.71 3.72 -2.09
C MET A 68 -8.68 2.54 -2.22
N TYR A 69 -9.96 2.80 -2.47
CA TYR A 69 -10.94 1.75 -2.76
C TYR A 69 -10.55 0.96 -4.01
N GLY A 70 -10.09 1.66 -5.06
CA GLY A 70 -9.60 1.03 -6.29
C GLY A 70 -8.41 0.11 -6.07
N ALA A 71 -7.46 0.52 -5.23
CA ALA A 71 -6.29 -0.28 -4.87
C ALA A 71 -6.67 -1.52 -4.04
N MET A 72 -7.60 -1.38 -3.09
CA MET A 72 -8.13 -2.50 -2.31
C MET A 72 -8.80 -3.56 -3.19
N MET A 73 -9.74 -3.16 -4.06
CA MET A 73 -10.42 -4.09 -4.96
C MET A 73 -9.46 -4.81 -5.91
N LYS A 74 -8.45 -4.10 -6.45
CA LYS A 74 -7.47 -4.68 -7.37
C LYS A 74 -6.53 -5.67 -6.69
N GLY A 75 -6.06 -5.37 -5.47
CA GLY A 75 -5.16 -6.28 -4.77
C GLY A 75 -5.86 -7.55 -4.24
N ILE A 76 -7.13 -7.47 -3.83
CA ILE A 76 -7.91 -8.65 -3.42
C ILE A 76 -8.08 -9.63 -4.60
N ASN A 77 -8.28 -9.11 -5.82
CA ASN A 77 -8.31 -9.95 -7.01
C ASN A 77 -6.98 -10.67 -7.25
N TYR A 78 -5.83 -10.05 -6.97
CA TYR A 78 -4.54 -10.74 -7.07
C TYR A 78 -4.44 -11.87 -6.03
N PHE A 79 -4.75 -11.62 -4.76
CA PHE A 79 -4.65 -12.65 -3.72
C PHE A 79 -5.57 -13.85 -4.00
N ASN A 80 -6.83 -13.62 -4.38
CA ASN A 80 -7.78 -14.70 -4.70
C ASN A 80 -7.43 -15.51 -5.97
N ILE A 81 -6.60 -15.00 -6.87
CA ILE A 81 -6.19 -15.71 -8.10
C ILE A 81 -4.94 -16.57 -7.86
N TYR A 82 -4.04 -16.16 -6.95
CA TYR A 82 -2.77 -16.86 -6.68
C TYR A 82 -2.77 -17.73 -5.42
N ASP A 83 -3.82 -17.68 -4.59
CA ASP A 83 -4.02 -18.59 -3.45
C ASP A 83 -4.93 -19.79 -3.81
N LYS A 84 -4.87 -20.24 -5.08
CA LYS A 84 -5.44 -21.49 -5.58
C LYS A 84 -4.36 -22.40 -6.15
#